data_AF-A0A5P0ZI03-F1
#
_entry.id   AF-A0A5P0ZI03-F1
#
_cell.length_a   1.000
_cell.length_b   1.000
_cell.length_c   1.000
_cell.angle_alpha   90.00
_cell.angle_beta   90.00
_cell.angle_gamma   90.00
#
_symmetry.space_group_name_H-M   'P 1'
#
loop_
_entity.id
_entity.type
_entity.pdbx_description
1 polymer ?
#
loop_
_entity_poly.entity_id
_entity_poly.type
_entity_poly.pdbx_seq_one_letter_code
_entity_poly.pdbx_strand_id
1 'polypeptide(L)' 'MSIKIRKIGNLNFLTVPESIMPLAQEYYVFQGRDGVIVYTPAEENPFTSDKFIKQHDFSQTEEFSGPMVGKEIINDQ' A
#
# COMPACT_ATOMS: atom_id res chain seq x y z
N MET A 1 2.96 15.69 -19.28
CA MET A 1 3.33 14.51 -20.09
C MET A 1 2.05 13.74 -20.38
N SER A 2 1.77 13.41 -21.63
CA SER A 2 0.50 12.75 -22.02
C SER A 2 0.81 11.50 -22.85
N ILE A 3 0.18 10.38 -22.50
CA ILE A 3 0.30 9.11 -23.22
C ILE A 3 -1.03 8.77 -23.88
N LYS A 4 -1.00 7.98 -24.96
CA LYS A 4 -2.19 7.48 -25.65
C LYS A 4 -2.36 5.99 -25.40
N ILE A 5 -3.59 5.56 -25.16
CA ILE A 5 -3.94 4.14 -25.12
C ILE A 5 -3.70 3.54 -26.50
N ARG A 6 -3.03 2.39 -26.55
CA ARG A 6 -2.86 1.59 -27.76
C ARG A 6 -3.71 0.33 -27.65
N LYS A 7 -4.42 -0.01 -28.73
CA LYS A 7 -5.16 -1.26 -28.82
C LYS A 7 -4.29 -2.32 -29.49
N ILE A 8 -4.06 -3.44 -28.82
CA ILE A 8 -3.35 -4.59 -29.38
C ILE A 8 -4.26 -5.80 -29.19
N GLY A 9 -4.80 -6.32 -30.30
CA GLY A 9 -5.87 -7.31 -30.27
C GLY A 9 -7.10 -6.77 -29.54
N ASN A 10 -7.51 -7.49 -28.49
CA ASN A 10 -8.66 -7.12 -27.65
C ASN A 10 -8.26 -6.38 -26.36
N LEU A 11 -6.99 -6.02 -26.21
CA LEU A 11 -6.45 -5.41 -25.00
C LEU A 11 -6.04 -3.95 -25.26
N ASN A 12 -6.18 -3.14 -24.21
CA ASN A 12 -5.75 -1.74 -24.19
C ASN A 12 -4.46 -1.63 -23.37
N PHE A 13 -3.45 -0.99 -23.93
CA PHE A 13 -2.14 -0.80 -23.32
C PHE A 13 -1.86 0.69 -23.11
N LEU A 14 -1.47 1.04 -21.89
CA LEU A 14 -0.86 2.33 -21.55
C LEU A 14 0.65 2.13 -21.49
N THR A 15 1.38 2.97 -22.22
CA THR A 15 2.84 2.94 -22.22
C THR A 15 3.36 3.72 -21.02
N VAL A 16 4.26 3.11 -20.24
CA VAL A 16 4.96 3.79 -19.16
C VAL A 16 6.14 4.55 -19.76
N PRO A 17 6.20 5.90 -19.61
CA PRO A 17 7.33 6.70 -20.12
C PRO A 17 8.65 6.33 -19.43
N GLU A 18 9.77 6.47 -20.13
CA GLU A 18 11.12 6.16 -19.61
C GLU A 18 11.50 6.92 -18.34
N SER A 19 10.89 8.09 -18.11
CA SER A 19 11.10 8.88 -16.89
C SER A 19 10.53 8.21 -15.62
N ILE A 20 9.65 7.22 -15.77
CA ILE A 20 9.06 6.45 -14.68
C ILE A 20 9.74 5.09 -14.67
N MET A 21 10.50 4.80 -13.62
CA MET A 21 11.15 3.50 -13.44
C MET A 21 10.21 2.57 -12.64
N PRO A 22 9.62 1.54 -13.26
CA PRO A 22 8.74 0.60 -12.55
C PRO A 22 9.55 -0.18 -11.49
N LEU A 23 9.04 -0.25 -10.26
CA LEU A 23 9.69 -0.97 -9.15
C LEU A 23 9.29 -2.45 -9.09
N ALA A 24 8.19 -2.81 -9.73
CA ALA A 24 7.68 -4.18 -9.83
C ALA A 24 7.33 -4.56 -11.27
N GLN A 25 7.18 -5.86 -11.52
CA GLN A 25 6.70 -6.41 -12.79
C GLN A 25 5.17 -6.54 -12.85
N GLU A 26 4.53 -6.71 -11.69
CA GLU A 26 3.09 -6.90 -11.56
C GLU A 26 2.47 -5.77 -10.74
N TYR A 27 1.23 -5.42 -11.07
CA TYR A 27 0.51 -4.31 -10.44
C TYR A 27 -0.96 -4.67 -10.24
N TYR A 28 -1.51 -4.26 -9.10
CA TYR A 28 -2.94 -4.18 -8.90
C TYR A 28 -3.48 -2.92 -9.57
N VAL A 29 -4.61 -3.05 -10.27
CA VAL A 29 -5.22 -1.97 -11.05
C VAL A 29 -6.59 -1.65 -10.49
N PHE A 30 -6.83 -0.38 -10.14
CA PHE A 30 -8.12 0.10 -9.65
C PHE A 30 -8.51 1.41 -10.34
N GLN A 31 -9.82 1.57 -10.59
CA GLN A 31 -10.38 2.81 -11.12
C GLN A 31 -11.14 3.55 -10.02
N GLY A 32 -10.66 4.74 -9.67
CA GLY A 32 -11.30 5.66 -8.73
C GLY A 32 -12.59 6.28 -9.28
N ARG A 33 -13.33 6.95 -8.39
CA ARG A 33 -14.63 7.58 -8.74
C ARG A 33 -14.50 8.73 -9.75
N ASP A 34 -13.34 9.39 -9.75
CA ASP A 34 -12.95 10.45 -10.67
C ASP A 34 -12.40 9.91 -12.01
N GLY A 35 -12.41 8.59 -12.20
CA GLY A 35 -11.89 7.95 -13.41
C GLY A 35 -10.37 7.80 -13.42
N VAL A 36 -9.69 8.13 -12.33
CA VAL A 36 -8.24 7.90 -12.18
C VAL A 36 -7.98 6.40 -12.13
N ILE A 37 -7.03 5.94 -12.95
CA ILE A 37 -6.55 4.55 -12.93
C ILE A 37 -5.26 4.53 -12.12
N VAL A 38 -5.27 3.80 -11.01
CA VAL A 38 -4.12 3.64 -10.11
C VAL A 38 -3.52 2.26 -10.34
N TYR A 39 -2.19 2.23 -10.49
CA TYR A 39 -1.39 1.01 -10.57
C TYR A 39 -0.51 0.96 -9.32
N THR A 40 -0.75 -0.02 -8.45
CA THR A 40 0.06 -0.22 -7.24
C THR A 40 0.90 -1.49 -7.42
N PRO A 41 2.22 -1.46 -7.17
CA PRO A 41 3.06 -2.66 -7.20
C PRO A 41 2.40 -3.82 -6.47
N ALA A 42 2.38 -4.99 -7.09
CA ALA A 42 1.95 -6.21 -6.42
C ALA A 42 3.06 -6.63 -5.47
N GLU A 43 2.90 -6.26 -4.20
CA GLU A 43 3.81 -6.64 -3.12
C GLU A 43 3.20 -7.71 -2.24
N GLU A 44 4.05 -8.54 -1.65
CA GLU A 44 3.61 -9.52 -0.66
C GLU A 44 3.07 -8.79 0.56
N ASN A 45 1.83 -9.09 0.96
CA ASN A 45 1.23 -8.42 2.11
C ASN A 45 2.04 -8.77 3.38
N PRO A 46 2.65 -7.78 4.06
CA PRO A 46 3.51 -8.03 5.21
C PRO A 46 2.77 -8.64 6.40
N PHE A 47 1.45 -8.43 6.50
CA PHE A 47 0.62 -8.96 7.59
C PHE A 47 0.21 -10.43 7.39
N THR A 48 0.37 -10.97 6.18
CA THR A 48 0.07 -12.37 5.87
C THR A 48 1.27 -13.17 5.39
N SER A 49 2.42 -12.50 5.21
CA SER A 49 3.66 -13.14 4.80
C SER A 49 4.33 -13.80 5.99
N ASP A 50 4.36 -15.14 6.00
CA ASP A 50 5.12 -15.90 7.00
C ASP A 50 6.60 -15.51 7.04
N LYS A 51 7.17 -15.14 5.89
CA LYS A 51 8.57 -14.72 5.78
C LYS A 51 8.77 -13.36 6.45
N PHE A 52 7.93 -12.38 6.13
CA PHE A 52 8.00 -11.04 6.72
C PHE A 52 7.79 -11.09 8.24
N ILE A 53 6.80 -11.85 8.69
CA ILE A 53 6.46 -11.98 10.12
C ILE A 53 7.63 -12.58 10.90
N LYS A 54 8.32 -13.59 10.35
CA LYS A 54 9.47 -14.23 11.01
C LYS A 54 10.74 -13.37 11.01
N GLN A 55 10.87 -12.42 10.09
CA GLN A 55 12.07 -11.60 9.93
C GLN A 55 12.04 -10.30 10.75
N HIS A 56 10.88 -9.91 11.26
CA HIS A 56 10.69 -8.66 11.98
C HIS A 56 10.29 -8.88 13.44
N ASP A 57 10.88 -8.08 14.32
CA ASP A 57 10.51 -8.02 15.73
C ASP A 57 9.34 -7.03 15.89
N PHE A 58 8.17 -7.55 16.29
CA PHE A 58 6.98 -6.75 16.55
C PHE A 58 6.81 -6.42 18.04
N SER A 59 7.83 -6.67 18.86
CA SER A 59 7.81 -6.22 20.24
C SER A 59 7.91 -4.69 20.32
N GLN A 60 7.12 -4.10 21.20
CA GLN A 60 7.21 -2.69 21.53
C GLN A 60 7.18 -2.53 23.05
N THR A 61 7.90 -1.52 23.56
CA THR A 61 7.72 -1.11 24.95
C THR A 61 6.37 -0.41 25.08
N GLU A 62 5.63 -0.71 26.15
CA GLU A 62 4.32 -0.10 26.39
C GLU A 62 4.46 1.41 26.63
N GLU A 63 3.87 2.21 25.75
CA GLU A 63 3.92 3.68 25.80
C GLU A 63 3.20 4.23 27.05
N PHE A 64 2.12 3.57 27.47
CA PHE A 64 1.31 3.95 28.62
C PHE A 64 1.44 2.89 29.71
N SER A 65 2.62 2.83 30.34
CA SER A 65 2.87 1.98 31.50
C SER A 65 3.05 2.81 32.78
N GLY A 66 2.69 2.24 33.92
CA GLY A 66 2.79 2.90 35.23
C GLY A 66 1.43 3.11 35.93
N PRO A 67 1.44 3.49 37.21
CA PRO A 67 0.22 3.75 37.97
C PRO A 67 -0.51 4.97 37.39
N MET A 68 -1.84 4.94 37.41
CA MET A 68 -2.67 6.08 37.02
C MET A 68 -2.24 7.33 37.79
N VAL A 69 -1.93 8.41 37.08
CA VAL A 69 -1.45 9.68 37.67
C VAL A 69 -2.56 10.73 37.77
N GLY A 70 -3.83 10.34 37.54
CA GLY A 70 -5.00 11.19 37.74
C GLY A 70 -5.18 12.25 36.66
N LYS A 71 -4.54 12.07 35.50
CA LYS A 71 -4.70 12.91 34.30
C LYS A 71 -5.31 12.14 33.14
N GLU A 72 -5.58 10.84 33.31
CA GLU A 72 -6.27 10.03 32.32
C GLU A 72 -7.74 10.45 32.24
N ILE A 73 -8.21 10.83 31.05
CA ILE A 73 -9.63 11.04 30.80
C ILE A 73 -10.24 9.65 30.61
N ILE A 74 -10.91 9.13 31.64
CA ILE A 74 -11.70 7.90 31.53
C ILE A 74 -12.98 8.26 30.79
N ASN A 75 -12.98 8.14 29.47
CA ASN A 75 -14.21 8.26 28.70
C ASN A 75 -14.57 6.88 28.13
N ASP A 76 -15.13 6.04 28.98
CA ASP A 76 -15.75 4.76 28.64
C ASP A 76 -17.27 4.89 28.87
N GLN A 77 -17.92 5.70 28.01
CA GLN A 77 -19.37 5.67 27.77
C GLN A 77 -19.66 5.78 26.28
#